data_AF-A0A961F128-F1
#
_entry.id   AF-A0A961F128-F1
#
_cell.length_a   1.000
_cell.length_b   1.000
_cell.length_c   1.000
_cell.angle_alpha   90.00
_cell.angle_beta   90.00
_cell.angle_gamma   90.00
#
_symmetry.space_group_name_H-M   'P 1'
#
loop_
_entity.id
_entity.type
_entity.pdbx_description
1 polymer ?
#
loop_
_entity_poly.entity_id
_entity_poly.type
_entity_poly.pdbx_seq_one_letter_code
_entity_poly.pdbx_strand_id
1 'polypeptide(L)'
;MERALLSVSDKTGLVDFARFLHEQSVELISTGGTLKALKDAGVPATAIEDYTGFPEMMGGRVKTLHPRIHGGILAMRENETHLAAMREHDIPPIDMVIVNLYPFAATIAREDVQFPEAVEMIDIGGPTLLRAAAKNHAHTVVVCDPADYNRIQTQMQAGDITADLKRELAGKVFNHTAAYDAMIAGYFNEQADNRFPENLTLTYRRVQSLRYGENPHQQAAFYRPALDMEKEKRRNLQGIEQLQGKELSFNNLLDTGAAVRCVMSLPRPGAVIIKHLNPCGAAVVADSKLTFKDALKDTELNDAFLRARACDPVSAFGGIIAVPTELDEETARSIAENFAEVVVAPAFSAGALEVLGAKKNLRLLRIQDAARFFKQVQEVRSIPGGVLYQDYDFTIAPQSDWKVVTEKQPDAETLHPCRSGAGAAFAGCG
;
A
#
# COMPACT_ATOMS: atom_id res chain seq x y z
N MET A 1 -16.12 3.21 -33.17
CA MET A 1 -16.37 3.79 -31.84
C MET A 1 -17.02 5.14 -32.08
N GLU A 2 -18.22 5.33 -31.57
CA GLU A 2 -19.05 6.51 -31.82
C GLU A 2 -19.09 7.46 -30.62
N ARG A 3 -19.05 6.92 -29.40
CA ARG A 3 -19.34 7.73 -28.20
C ARG A 3 -18.58 7.30 -26.95
N ALA A 4 -18.09 8.29 -26.21
CA ALA A 4 -17.42 8.13 -24.93
C ALA A 4 -18.15 8.91 -23.82
N LEU A 5 -18.34 8.28 -22.66
CA LEU A 5 -18.84 8.92 -21.44
C LEU A 5 -17.68 9.18 -20.48
N LEU A 6 -17.50 10.44 -20.08
CA LEU A 6 -16.40 10.92 -19.23
C LEU A 6 -16.95 11.50 -17.93
N SER A 7 -16.60 10.89 -16.80
CA SER A 7 -16.98 11.37 -15.47
C SER A 7 -15.86 11.09 -14.47
N VAL A 8 -14.92 12.02 -14.34
CA VAL A 8 -13.70 11.83 -13.54
C VAL A 8 -13.56 12.87 -12.43
N SER A 9 -13.12 12.44 -11.25
CA SER A 9 -12.68 13.27 -10.13
C SER A 9 -11.26 13.78 -10.32
N ASP A 10 -10.32 12.90 -10.67
CA ASP A 10 -8.96 13.25 -11.09
C ASP A 10 -8.95 13.56 -12.59
N LYS A 11 -8.54 14.77 -12.96
CA LYS A 11 -8.51 15.24 -14.35
C LYS A 11 -7.12 15.14 -15.01
N THR A 12 -6.17 14.46 -14.36
CA THR A 12 -4.82 14.24 -14.91
C THR A 12 -4.90 13.64 -16.31
N GLY A 13 -4.29 14.31 -17.30
CA GLY A 13 -4.26 13.87 -18.69
C GLY A 13 -5.61 13.86 -19.44
N LEU A 14 -6.71 14.24 -18.78
CA LEU A 14 -8.06 14.12 -19.33
C LEU A 14 -8.24 14.93 -20.61
N VAL A 15 -7.81 16.20 -20.61
CA VAL A 15 -8.05 17.14 -21.71
C VAL A 15 -7.39 16.66 -22.99
N ASP A 16 -6.13 16.22 -22.91
CA ASP A 16 -5.40 15.74 -24.08
C ASP A 16 -5.99 14.43 -24.61
N PHE A 17 -6.41 13.54 -23.71
CA PHE A 17 -7.08 12.30 -24.12
C PHE A 17 -8.45 12.57 -24.76
N ALA A 18 -9.24 13.50 -24.21
CA ALA A 18 -10.52 13.90 -24.76
C ALA A 18 -10.38 14.60 -26.13
N ARG A 19 -9.36 15.45 -26.30
CA ARG A 19 -9.05 16.07 -27.60
C ARG A 19 -8.72 15.01 -28.64
N PHE A 20 -7.88 14.02 -28.29
CA PHE A 20 -7.60 12.89 -29.17
C PHE A 20 -8.87 12.13 -29.56
N LEU A 21 -9.76 11.81 -28.61
CA LEU A 21 -11.03 11.13 -28.91
C LEU A 21 -11.90 11.96 -29.87
N HIS A 22 -11.96 13.28 -29.65
CA HIS A 22 -12.70 14.18 -30.53
C HIS A 22 -12.10 14.22 -31.96
N GLU A 23 -10.77 14.23 -32.09
CA GLU A 23 -10.08 14.13 -33.39
C GLU A 23 -10.36 12.80 -34.11
N GLN A 24 -10.64 11.73 -33.35
CA GLN A 24 -11.11 10.44 -33.87
C GLN A 24 -12.62 10.42 -34.16
N SER A 25 -13.29 11.59 -34.16
CA SER A 25 -14.74 11.75 -34.37
C SER A 25 -15.61 11.03 -33.33
N VAL A 26 -15.09 10.82 -32.12
CA VAL A 26 -15.87 10.27 -31.01
C VAL A 26 -16.68 11.39 -30.34
N GLU A 27 -17.98 11.20 -30.21
CA GLU A 27 -18.85 12.10 -29.44
C GLU A 27 -18.56 11.95 -27.94
N LEU A 28 -18.33 13.08 -27.27
CA LEU A 28 -18.03 13.11 -25.84
C LEU A 28 -19.27 13.50 -25.04
N ILE A 29 -19.64 12.67 -24.07
CA ILE A 29 -20.66 12.98 -23.07
C ILE A 29 -19.97 13.14 -21.73
N SER A 30 -20.33 14.17 -20.97
CA SER A 30 -19.68 14.42 -19.69
C SER A 30 -20.59 14.99 -18.60
N THR A 31 -20.12 14.90 -17.36
CA THR A 31 -20.86 15.30 -16.16
C THR A 31 -20.22 16.54 -15.52
N GLY A 32 -21.06 17.44 -14.97
CA GLY A 32 -20.69 18.53 -14.05
C GLY A 32 -19.29 19.12 -14.24
N GLY A 33 -18.40 18.88 -13.25
CA GLY A 33 -17.03 19.41 -13.26
C GLY A 33 -16.11 18.86 -14.36
N THR A 34 -16.38 17.65 -14.86
CA THR A 34 -15.64 17.09 -16.00
C THR A 34 -16.00 17.84 -17.28
N LEU A 35 -17.30 18.06 -17.51
CA LEU A 35 -17.82 18.83 -18.64
C LEU A 35 -17.24 20.25 -18.66
N LYS A 36 -17.18 20.91 -17.50
CA LYS A 36 -16.59 22.24 -17.36
C LYS A 36 -15.12 22.25 -17.81
N ALA A 37 -14.31 21.30 -17.32
CA ALA A 37 -12.90 21.21 -17.69
C ALA A 37 -12.68 21.01 -19.19
N LEU A 38 -13.53 20.22 -19.85
CA LEU A 38 -13.49 20.02 -21.30
C LEU A 38 -13.86 21.30 -22.06
N LYS A 39 -14.96 21.96 -21.67
CA LYS A 39 -15.42 23.22 -22.28
C LYS A 39 -14.41 24.34 -22.13
N ASP A 40 -13.82 24.51 -20.95
CA ASP A 40 -12.78 25.51 -20.68
C ASP A 40 -11.54 25.30 -21.54
N ALA A 41 -11.25 24.04 -21.93
CA ALA A 41 -10.17 23.68 -22.84
C ALA A 41 -10.56 23.68 -24.33
N GLY A 42 -11.77 24.12 -24.67
CA GLY A 42 -12.27 24.18 -26.05
C GLY A 42 -12.62 22.83 -26.66
N VAL A 43 -12.75 21.76 -25.86
CA VAL A 43 -13.13 20.42 -26.33
C VAL A 43 -14.66 20.29 -26.28
N PRO A 44 -15.35 20.07 -27.43
CA PRO A 44 -16.80 19.92 -27.44
C PRO A 44 -17.23 18.66 -26.69
N ALA A 45 -18.22 18.81 -25.80
CA ALA A 45 -18.84 17.70 -25.10
C ALA A 45 -20.30 18.03 -24.76
N THR A 46 -21.16 17.01 -24.87
CA THR A 46 -22.58 17.05 -24.54
C THR A 46 -22.76 16.86 -23.03
N ALA A 47 -23.62 17.65 -22.40
CA ALA A 47 -23.95 17.48 -20.99
C ALA A 47 -24.75 16.19 -20.79
N ILE A 48 -24.53 15.49 -19.67
CA ILE A 48 -25.25 14.25 -19.39
C ILE A 48 -26.76 14.48 -19.30
N GLU A 49 -27.18 15.64 -18.82
CA GLU A 49 -28.58 16.06 -18.69
C GLU A 49 -29.24 16.27 -20.07
N ASP A 50 -28.49 16.85 -21.02
CA ASP A 50 -28.94 17.00 -22.41
C ASP A 50 -29.06 15.64 -23.08
N TYR A 51 -28.13 14.73 -22.77
CA TYR A 51 -28.16 13.36 -23.29
C TYR A 51 -29.28 12.52 -22.69
N THR A 52 -29.60 12.65 -21.39
CA THR A 52 -30.67 11.85 -20.75
C THR A 52 -32.04 12.50 -20.84
N GLY A 53 -32.11 13.82 -21.01
CA GLY A 53 -33.32 14.62 -20.82
C GLY A 53 -33.72 14.76 -19.35
N PHE A 54 -32.84 14.41 -18.40
CA PHE A 54 -33.13 14.38 -16.98
C PHE A 54 -32.08 15.18 -16.16
N PRO A 55 -32.50 16.10 -15.28
CA PRO A 55 -31.56 16.94 -14.53
C PRO A 55 -30.85 16.16 -13.42
N GLU A 56 -29.73 16.70 -12.97
CA GLU A 56 -29.07 16.24 -11.74
C GLU A 56 -29.98 16.44 -10.51
N MET A 57 -30.11 15.41 -9.67
CA MET A 57 -30.97 15.43 -8.47
C MET A 57 -30.23 15.04 -7.19
N MET A 58 -30.83 15.41 -6.04
CA MET A 58 -30.37 15.05 -4.69
C MET A 58 -28.91 15.46 -4.41
N GLY A 59 -28.54 16.68 -4.80
CA GLY A 59 -27.18 17.21 -4.59
C GLY A 59 -26.09 16.45 -5.36
N GLY A 60 -26.41 15.94 -6.55
CA GLY A 60 -25.45 15.23 -7.40
C GLY A 60 -25.33 13.74 -7.18
N ARG A 61 -26.12 13.18 -6.26
CA ARG A 61 -26.18 11.74 -5.98
C ARG A 61 -26.83 10.96 -7.12
N VAL A 62 -27.77 11.57 -7.84
CA VAL A 62 -28.48 10.93 -8.96
C VAL A 62 -28.28 11.77 -10.22
N LYS A 63 -27.30 11.36 -11.04
CA LYS A 63 -26.96 12.00 -12.34
C LYS A 63 -26.83 11.00 -13.48
N THR A 64 -26.20 9.84 -13.24
CA THR A 64 -25.87 8.86 -14.28
C THR A 64 -26.66 7.55 -14.19
N LEU A 65 -27.48 7.39 -13.15
CA LEU A 65 -28.33 6.21 -12.93
C LEU A 65 -29.57 6.26 -13.83
N HIS A 66 -29.37 6.16 -15.15
CA HIS A 66 -30.43 6.32 -16.14
C HIS A 66 -30.41 5.19 -17.19
N PRO A 67 -31.57 4.64 -17.61
CA PRO A 67 -31.64 3.57 -18.61
C PRO A 67 -30.99 3.93 -19.95
N ARG A 68 -31.11 5.19 -20.40
CA ARG A 68 -30.46 5.66 -21.65
C ARG A 68 -28.92 5.59 -21.59
N ILE A 69 -28.33 5.66 -20.40
CA ILE A 69 -26.88 5.50 -20.20
C ILE A 69 -26.56 4.01 -20.10
N HIS A 70 -27.18 3.30 -19.16
CA HIS A 70 -26.84 1.92 -18.87
C HIS A 70 -27.26 0.95 -19.99
N GLY A 71 -28.35 1.21 -20.71
CA GLY A 71 -28.71 0.48 -21.93
C GLY A 71 -27.71 0.72 -23.05
N GLY A 72 -27.23 1.96 -23.20
CA GLY A 72 -26.16 2.31 -24.13
C GLY A 72 -24.85 1.57 -23.83
N ILE A 73 -24.53 1.35 -22.56
CA ILE A 73 -23.33 0.63 -22.11
C ILE A 73 -23.50 -0.90 -22.16
N LEU A 74 -24.64 -1.44 -21.70
CA LEU A 74 -24.81 -2.88 -21.43
C LEU A 74 -25.35 -3.68 -22.61
N ALA A 75 -25.87 -3.03 -23.65
CA ALA A 75 -26.42 -3.76 -24.78
C ALA A 75 -25.34 -4.54 -25.54
N MET A 76 -25.59 -5.83 -25.75
CA MET A 76 -24.73 -6.69 -26.55
C MET A 76 -24.98 -6.37 -28.03
N ARG A 77 -23.94 -5.96 -28.75
CA ARG A 77 -24.07 -5.44 -30.13
C ARG A 77 -24.31 -6.53 -31.16
N GLU A 78 -24.11 -7.79 -30.77
CA GLU A 78 -24.36 -8.97 -31.60
C GLU A 78 -25.72 -9.62 -31.30
N ASN A 79 -26.50 -9.06 -30.36
CA ASN A 79 -27.80 -9.58 -29.96
C ASN A 79 -28.93 -8.73 -30.57
N GLU A 80 -29.68 -9.30 -31.52
CA GLU A 80 -30.78 -8.60 -32.21
C GLU A 80 -31.88 -8.10 -31.28
N THR A 81 -32.20 -8.82 -30.20
CA THR A 81 -33.19 -8.38 -29.22
C THR A 81 -32.72 -7.13 -28.47
N HIS A 82 -31.43 -7.05 -28.14
CA HIS A 82 -30.86 -5.85 -27.50
C HIS A 82 -30.84 -4.68 -28.48
N LEU A 83 -30.43 -4.89 -29.74
CA LEU A 83 -30.43 -3.85 -30.78
C LEU A 83 -31.85 -3.33 -31.07
N ALA A 84 -32.85 -4.22 -31.09
CA ALA A 84 -34.25 -3.83 -31.26
C ALA A 84 -34.72 -2.93 -30.10
N ALA A 85 -34.46 -3.32 -28.86
CA ALA A 85 -34.81 -2.51 -27.68
C ALA A 85 -34.11 -1.15 -27.67
N MET A 86 -32.83 -1.10 -28.08
CA MET A 86 -32.10 0.17 -28.21
C MET A 86 -32.75 1.10 -29.23
N ARG A 87 -33.17 0.58 -30.39
CA ARG A 87 -33.86 1.36 -31.43
C ARG A 87 -35.25 1.83 -30.97
N GLU A 88 -36.01 0.93 -30.33
CA GLU A 88 -37.37 1.24 -29.83
C GLU A 88 -37.37 2.37 -28.79
N HIS A 89 -36.35 2.41 -27.94
CA HIS A 89 -36.25 3.37 -26.84
C HIS A 89 -35.28 4.53 -27.09
N ASP A 90 -34.80 4.70 -28.32
CA ASP A 90 -33.83 5.75 -28.70
C ASP A 90 -32.61 5.81 -27.76
N ILE A 91 -32.02 4.64 -27.53
CA ILE A 91 -30.83 4.46 -26.69
C ILE A 91 -29.62 4.28 -27.61
N PRO A 92 -28.83 5.33 -27.86
CA PRO A 92 -27.65 5.19 -28.69
C PRO A 92 -26.52 4.47 -27.93
N PRO A 93 -25.58 3.84 -28.65
CA PRO A 93 -24.48 3.10 -28.04
C PRO A 93 -23.50 4.03 -27.31
N ILE A 94 -22.95 3.54 -26.20
CA ILE A 94 -21.77 4.10 -25.52
C ILE A 94 -20.65 3.06 -25.61
N ASP A 95 -19.57 3.42 -26.30
CA ASP A 95 -18.48 2.49 -26.64
C ASP A 95 -17.26 2.66 -25.74
N MET A 96 -17.16 3.77 -25.03
CA MET A 96 -16.12 4.01 -24.03
C MET A 96 -16.68 4.67 -22.77
N VAL A 97 -16.22 4.21 -21.60
CA VAL A 97 -16.55 4.79 -20.30
C VAL A 97 -15.27 5.11 -19.54
N ILE A 98 -15.03 6.39 -19.27
CA ILE A 98 -13.85 6.91 -18.59
C ILE A 98 -14.28 7.50 -17.25
N VAL A 99 -13.99 6.79 -16.16
CA VAL A 99 -14.48 7.14 -14.82
C VAL A 99 -13.41 6.83 -13.78
N ASN A 100 -13.03 7.81 -12.98
CA ASN A 100 -12.34 7.57 -11.72
C ASN A 100 -13.20 8.09 -10.55
N LEU A 101 -13.18 7.33 -9.46
CA LEU A 101 -14.13 7.47 -8.36
C LEU A 101 -13.85 8.71 -7.50
N TYR A 102 -14.83 9.10 -6.69
CA TYR A 102 -14.61 10.09 -5.65
C TYR A 102 -13.48 9.64 -4.73
N PRO A 103 -12.60 10.55 -4.27
CA PRO A 103 -11.40 10.22 -3.50
C PRO A 103 -11.70 9.82 -2.04
N PHE A 104 -12.56 8.82 -1.82
CA PHE A 104 -12.91 8.28 -0.51
C PHE A 104 -11.66 7.86 0.27
N ALA A 105 -10.78 7.06 -0.35
CA ALA A 105 -9.53 6.60 0.25
C ALA A 105 -8.63 7.75 0.73
N ALA A 106 -8.50 8.80 -0.08
CA ALA A 106 -7.71 9.98 0.29
C ALA A 106 -8.39 10.84 1.37
N THR A 107 -9.72 10.76 1.47
CA THR A 107 -10.52 11.44 2.50
C THR A 107 -10.36 10.75 3.85
N ILE A 108 -10.56 9.43 3.91
CA ILE A 108 -10.40 8.64 5.14
C ILE A 108 -8.94 8.46 5.58
N ALA A 109 -7.98 8.76 4.71
CA ALA A 109 -6.56 8.81 5.05
C ALA A 109 -6.17 10.05 5.88
N ARG A 110 -7.07 11.02 6.05
CA ARG A 110 -6.88 12.18 6.94
C ARG A 110 -7.16 11.82 8.39
N GLU A 111 -6.43 12.42 9.32
CA GLU A 111 -6.62 12.18 10.76
C GLU A 111 -7.83 12.93 11.34
N ASP A 112 -8.32 13.98 10.66
CA ASP A 112 -9.35 14.90 11.14
C ASP A 112 -10.73 14.71 10.45
N VAL A 113 -10.86 13.71 9.58
CA VAL A 113 -12.08 13.47 8.81
C VAL A 113 -13.26 13.19 9.71
N GLN A 114 -14.40 13.83 9.44
CA GLN A 114 -15.64 13.56 10.16
C GLN A 114 -16.46 12.49 9.44
N PHE A 115 -17.21 11.68 10.19
CA PHE A 115 -18.02 10.60 9.62
C PHE A 115 -18.96 11.07 8.48
N PRO A 116 -19.75 12.16 8.62
CA PRO A 116 -20.60 12.64 7.53
C PRO A 116 -19.83 13.06 6.29
N GLU A 117 -18.64 13.65 6.45
CA GLU A 117 -17.78 14.05 5.33
C GLU A 117 -17.32 12.82 4.54
N ALA A 118 -16.89 11.75 5.21
CA ALA A 118 -16.52 10.50 4.55
C ALA A 118 -17.71 9.88 3.81
N VAL A 119 -18.92 9.91 4.39
CA VAL A 119 -20.13 9.36 3.76
C VAL A 119 -20.49 10.09 2.47
N GLU A 120 -20.34 11.41 2.38
CA GLU A 120 -20.57 12.15 1.13
C GLU A 120 -19.56 11.80 0.02
N MET A 121 -18.40 11.24 0.38
CA MET A 121 -17.37 10.81 -0.57
C MET A 121 -17.59 9.39 -1.13
N ILE A 122 -18.68 8.74 -0.74
CA ILE A 122 -19.09 7.43 -1.28
C ILE A 122 -19.78 7.64 -2.63
N ASP A 123 -19.12 7.22 -3.69
CA ASP A 123 -19.60 7.31 -5.06
C ASP A 123 -20.53 6.13 -5.40
N ILE A 124 -21.73 6.43 -5.89
CA ILE A 124 -22.70 5.42 -6.34
C ILE A 124 -22.68 5.29 -7.86
N GLY A 125 -22.68 6.42 -8.57
CA GLY A 125 -22.75 6.46 -10.03
C GLY A 125 -21.47 5.94 -10.68
N GLY A 126 -20.31 6.31 -10.14
CA GLY A 126 -19.00 5.91 -10.65
C GLY A 126 -18.82 4.40 -10.69
N PRO A 127 -18.96 3.67 -9.55
CA PRO A 127 -18.85 2.22 -9.54
C PRO A 127 -19.89 1.53 -10.43
N THR A 128 -21.10 2.08 -10.54
CA THR A 128 -22.15 1.50 -11.38
C THR A 128 -21.81 1.62 -12.88
N LEU A 129 -21.33 2.78 -13.33
CA LEU A 129 -20.84 2.98 -14.70
C LEU A 129 -19.66 2.05 -15.02
N LEU A 130 -18.68 2.01 -14.12
CA LEU A 130 -17.48 1.18 -14.26
C LEU A 130 -17.84 -0.31 -14.36
N ARG A 131 -18.67 -0.82 -13.44
CA ARG A 131 -19.09 -2.23 -13.45
C ARG A 131 -19.92 -2.58 -14.67
N ALA A 132 -20.79 -1.68 -15.13
CA ALA A 132 -21.58 -1.90 -16.33
C ALA A 132 -20.68 -2.03 -17.58
N ALA A 133 -19.73 -1.12 -17.75
CA ALA A 133 -18.81 -1.14 -18.88
C ALA A 133 -17.85 -2.33 -18.83
N ALA A 134 -17.29 -2.66 -17.65
CA ALA A 134 -16.43 -3.82 -17.46
C ALA A 134 -17.17 -5.15 -17.73
N LYS A 135 -18.45 -5.26 -17.33
CA LYS A 135 -19.29 -6.41 -17.66
C LYS A 135 -19.41 -6.58 -19.18
N ASN A 136 -19.66 -5.49 -19.91
CA ASN A 136 -19.84 -5.50 -21.35
C ASN A 136 -18.55 -5.21 -22.14
N HIS A 137 -17.38 -5.59 -21.62
CA HIS A 137 -16.07 -5.25 -22.18
C HIS A 137 -15.84 -5.71 -23.63
N ALA A 138 -16.60 -6.68 -24.12
CA ALA A 138 -16.58 -7.07 -25.53
C ALA A 138 -16.96 -5.92 -26.47
N HIS A 139 -17.85 -5.03 -26.02
CA HIS A 139 -18.39 -3.93 -26.82
C HIS A 139 -18.09 -2.54 -26.25
N THR A 140 -17.77 -2.43 -24.95
CA THR A 140 -17.48 -1.15 -24.30
C THR A 140 -16.09 -1.15 -23.68
N VAL A 141 -15.25 -0.19 -24.07
CA VAL A 141 -13.95 0.05 -23.45
C VAL A 141 -14.14 0.78 -22.14
N VAL A 142 -13.55 0.30 -21.06
CA VAL A 142 -13.67 0.92 -19.73
C VAL A 142 -12.30 1.40 -19.26
N VAL A 143 -12.24 2.59 -18.65
CA VAL A 143 -10.99 3.19 -18.18
C VAL A 143 -11.21 3.81 -16.80
N CYS A 144 -10.44 3.36 -15.81
CA CYS A 144 -10.49 3.92 -14.45
C CYS A 144 -9.22 4.62 -13.97
N ASP A 145 -8.18 4.64 -14.79
CA ASP A 145 -6.86 5.16 -14.42
C ASP A 145 -6.24 5.93 -15.60
N PRO A 146 -5.84 7.20 -15.42
CA PRO A 146 -5.17 7.98 -16.46
C PRO A 146 -3.91 7.32 -17.06
N ALA A 147 -3.25 6.42 -16.32
CA ALA A 147 -2.06 5.72 -16.81
C ALA A 147 -2.33 4.86 -18.06
N ASP A 148 -3.59 4.50 -18.34
CA ASP A 148 -3.96 3.69 -19.50
C ASP A 148 -4.26 4.51 -20.77
N TYR A 149 -4.37 5.85 -20.67
CA TYR A 149 -4.74 6.70 -21.81
C TYR A 149 -3.80 6.50 -23.01
N ASN A 150 -2.49 6.54 -22.80
CA ASN A 150 -1.50 6.39 -23.88
C ASN A 150 -1.58 5.03 -24.59
N ARG A 151 -1.79 3.95 -23.83
CA ARG A 151 -1.93 2.59 -24.40
C ARG A 151 -3.18 2.48 -25.27
N ILE A 152 -4.27 3.11 -24.85
CA ILE A 152 -5.53 3.15 -25.59
C ILE A 152 -5.37 3.99 -26.87
N GLN A 153 -4.77 5.18 -26.78
CA GLN A 153 -4.46 6.01 -27.94
C GLN A 153 -3.65 5.24 -28.98
N THR A 154 -2.61 4.54 -28.54
CA THR A 154 -1.73 3.76 -29.41
C THR A 154 -2.50 2.69 -30.18
N GLN A 155 -3.40 1.95 -29.51
CA GLN A 155 -4.21 0.92 -30.19
C GLN A 155 -5.28 1.51 -31.11
N MET A 156 -5.92 2.61 -30.71
CA MET A 156 -6.89 3.30 -31.58
C MET A 156 -6.23 3.82 -32.86
N GLN A 157 -5.02 4.39 -32.76
CA GLN A 157 -4.24 4.82 -33.93
C GLN A 157 -3.80 3.64 -34.82
N ALA A 158 -3.61 2.45 -34.25
CA ALA A 158 -3.30 1.23 -34.98
C ALA A 158 -4.55 0.56 -35.62
N GLY A 159 -5.75 1.06 -35.34
CA GLY A 159 -7.00 0.67 -36.00
C GLY A 159 -8.13 0.29 -35.03
N ASP A 160 -7.85 -0.54 -34.02
CA ASP A 160 -8.84 -0.92 -33.00
C ASP A 160 -8.17 -1.34 -31.69
N ILE A 161 -8.92 -1.25 -30.60
CA ILE A 161 -8.54 -1.71 -29.27
C ILE A 161 -8.79 -3.21 -29.19
N THR A 162 -7.74 -3.97 -28.92
CA THR A 162 -7.77 -5.43 -28.90
C THR A 162 -8.67 -5.97 -27.80
N ALA A 163 -9.25 -7.15 -28.03
CA ALA A 163 -10.05 -7.86 -27.03
C ALA A 163 -9.26 -8.13 -25.73
N ASP A 164 -7.95 -8.38 -25.84
CA ASP A 164 -7.08 -8.60 -24.69
C ASP A 164 -6.93 -7.35 -23.84
N LEU A 165 -6.74 -6.16 -24.45
CA LEU A 165 -6.68 -4.91 -23.69
C LEU A 165 -8.03 -4.59 -23.05
N LYS A 166 -9.14 -4.78 -23.76
CA LYS A 166 -10.50 -4.59 -23.20
C LYS A 166 -10.72 -5.49 -21.97
N ARG A 167 -10.28 -6.75 -22.02
CA ARG A 167 -10.36 -7.70 -20.90
C ARG A 167 -9.45 -7.31 -19.74
N GLU A 168 -8.22 -6.88 -20.01
CA GLU A 168 -7.29 -6.37 -19.00
C GLU A 168 -7.89 -5.18 -18.24
N LEU A 169 -8.41 -4.19 -18.98
CA LEU A 169 -9.05 -3.01 -18.41
C LEU A 169 -10.28 -3.36 -17.58
N ALA A 170 -11.12 -4.29 -18.04
CA ALA A 170 -12.26 -4.78 -17.27
C ALA A 170 -11.83 -5.44 -15.95
N GLY A 171 -10.79 -6.28 -15.98
CA GLY A 171 -10.21 -6.87 -14.77
C GLY A 171 -9.64 -5.82 -13.82
N LYS A 172 -8.98 -4.79 -14.35
CA LYS A 172 -8.49 -3.65 -13.57
C LYS A 172 -9.64 -2.90 -12.88
N VAL A 173 -10.77 -2.70 -13.56
CA VAL A 173 -11.96 -2.05 -13.01
C VAL A 173 -12.61 -2.85 -11.89
N PHE A 174 -12.74 -4.16 -12.03
CA PHE A 174 -13.27 -5.00 -10.95
C PHE A 174 -12.35 -5.02 -9.73
N ASN A 175 -11.03 -5.03 -9.92
CA ASN A 175 -10.08 -4.87 -8.81
C ASN A 175 -10.18 -3.48 -8.15
N HIS A 176 -10.36 -2.42 -8.95
CA HIS A 176 -10.49 -1.06 -8.45
C HIS A 176 -11.76 -0.88 -7.60
N THR A 177 -12.91 -1.37 -8.09
CA THR A 177 -14.19 -1.29 -7.36
C THR A 177 -14.21 -2.21 -6.14
N ALA A 178 -13.63 -3.40 -6.20
CA ALA A 178 -13.47 -4.27 -5.03
C ALA A 178 -12.61 -3.61 -3.93
N ALA A 179 -11.51 -2.95 -4.30
CA ALA A 179 -10.69 -2.20 -3.37
C ALA A 179 -11.44 -1.00 -2.76
N TYR A 180 -12.24 -0.30 -3.57
CA TYR A 180 -13.06 0.82 -3.11
C TYR A 180 -14.09 0.39 -2.07
N ASP A 181 -14.86 -0.67 -2.35
CA ASP A 181 -15.87 -1.20 -1.43
C ASP A 181 -15.22 -1.80 -0.16
N ALA A 182 -14.05 -2.44 -0.28
CA ALA A 182 -13.29 -2.94 0.87
C ALA A 182 -12.87 -1.80 1.82
N MET A 183 -12.46 -0.65 1.28
CA MET A 183 -12.11 0.53 2.10
C MET A 183 -13.34 1.14 2.78
N ILE A 184 -14.49 1.19 2.09
CA ILE A 184 -15.74 1.64 2.70
C ILE A 184 -16.14 0.71 3.84
N ALA A 185 -16.15 -0.60 3.61
CA ALA A 185 -16.48 -1.59 4.63
C ALA A 185 -15.52 -1.49 5.83
N GLY A 186 -14.22 -1.39 5.59
CA GLY A 186 -13.21 -1.20 6.63
C GLY A 186 -13.44 0.05 7.47
N TYR A 187 -13.77 1.19 6.83
CA TYR A 187 -14.08 2.43 7.53
C TYR A 187 -15.34 2.30 8.40
N PHE A 188 -16.43 1.72 7.89
CA PHE A 188 -17.64 1.51 8.70
C PHE A 188 -17.42 0.54 9.87
N ASN A 189 -16.59 -0.49 9.68
CA ASN A 189 -16.21 -1.38 10.78
C ASN A 189 -15.43 -0.63 11.87
N GLU A 190 -14.48 0.24 11.50
CA GLU A 190 -13.75 1.08 12.45
C GLU A 190 -14.69 2.02 13.22
N GLN A 191 -15.64 2.67 12.54
CA GLN A 191 -16.61 3.58 13.17
C GLN A 191 -17.58 2.85 14.11
N ALA A 192 -17.84 1.57 13.87
CA ALA A 192 -18.65 0.72 14.73
C ALA A 192 -17.85 0.01 15.84
N ASP A 193 -16.55 0.29 15.98
CA ASP A 193 -15.61 -0.44 16.83
C ASP A 193 -15.63 -1.97 16.60
N ASN A 194 -15.94 -2.39 15.37
CA ASN A 194 -16.02 -3.78 14.95
C ASN A 194 -14.68 -4.26 14.40
N ARG A 195 -13.76 -4.57 15.31
CA ARG A 195 -12.37 -4.94 14.97
C ARG A 195 -12.25 -6.32 14.31
N PHE A 196 -13.20 -7.22 14.57
CA PHE A 196 -13.24 -8.59 14.04
C PHE A 196 -14.59 -8.86 13.38
N PRO A 197 -14.84 -8.28 12.19
CA PRO A 197 -16.13 -8.41 11.52
C PRO A 197 -16.39 -9.84 11.07
N GLU A 198 -17.67 -10.21 10.99
CA GLU A 198 -18.10 -11.51 10.43
C GLU A 198 -17.55 -11.74 9.01
N ASN A 199 -17.47 -10.67 8.22
CA ASN A 199 -16.87 -10.68 6.89
C ASN A 199 -15.57 -9.85 6.87
N LEU A 200 -14.43 -10.54 6.83
CA LEU A 200 -13.11 -9.91 6.71
C LEU A 200 -12.79 -9.61 5.24
N THR A 201 -12.88 -8.33 4.85
CA THR A 201 -12.53 -7.88 3.48
C THR A 201 -11.30 -6.99 3.51
N LEU A 202 -10.16 -7.55 3.10
CA LEU A 202 -8.88 -6.82 3.06
C LEU A 202 -8.50 -6.48 1.62
N THR A 203 -7.89 -5.30 1.43
CA THR A 203 -7.42 -4.86 0.10
C THR A 203 -5.96 -4.44 0.14
N TYR A 204 -5.20 -4.95 -0.82
CA TYR A 204 -3.77 -4.71 -0.95
C TYR A 204 -3.44 -4.28 -2.37
N ARG A 205 -2.40 -3.45 -2.52
CA ARG A 205 -1.84 -3.08 -3.82
C ARG A 205 -0.43 -3.64 -3.97
N ARG A 206 -0.12 -4.12 -5.17
CA ARG A 206 1.21 -4.65 -5.49
C ARG A 206 2.22 -3.51 -5.51
N VAL A 207 3.32 -3.69 -4.80
CA VAL A 207 4.49 -2.79 -4.83
C VAL A 207 5.44 -3.24 -5.92
N GLN A 208 5.79 -4.53 -5.92
CA GLN A 208 6.72 -5.10 -6.89
C GLN A 208 6.48 -6.60 -7.07
N SER A 209 6.82 -7.12 -8.25
CA SER A 209 7.04 -8.55 -8.42
C SER A 209 8.37 -8.95 -7.77
N LEU A 210 8.46 -10.17 -7.27
CA LEU A 210 9.69 -10.70 -6.68
C LEU A 210 10.28 -11.75 -7.63
N ARG A 211 11.60 -11.91 -7.59
CA ARG A 211 12.32 -12.87 -8.43
C ARG A 211 11.81 -14.31 -8.24
N TYR A 212 11.51 -14.67 -7.00
CA TYR A 212 10.91 -15.93 -6.57
C TYR A 212 10.36 -15.77 -5.13
N GLY A 213 9.64 -16.78 -4.63
CA GLY A 213 9.13 -16.86 -3.25
C GLY A 213 10.21 -17.27 -2.24
N GLU A 214 9.86 -18.07 -1.23
CA GLU A 214 10.85 -18.59 -0.28
C GLU A 214 11.92 -19.43 -0.98
N ASN A 215 11.51 -20.17 -2.02
CA ASN A 215 12.37 -21.04 -2.82
C ASN A 215 12.33 -20.66 -4.32
N PRO A 216 13.41 -20.91 -5.09
CA PRO A 216 13.52 -20.46 -6.50
C PRO A 216 12.42 -20.90 -7.46
N HIS A 217 11.75 -22.02 -7.19
CA HIS A 217 10.69 -22.56 -8.04
C HIS A 217 9.32 -21.91 -7.79
N GLN A 218 9.18 -21.08 -6.74
CA GLN A 218 7.94 -20.41 -6.37
C GLN A 218 7.92 -19.00 -6.96
N GLN A 219 6.81 -18.57 -7.54
CA GLN A 219 6.61 -17.18 -7.94
C GLN A 219 6.09 -16.35 -6.76
N ALA A 220 6.46 -15.07 -6.69
CA ALA A 220 5.99 -14.19 -5.62
C ALA A 220 5.91 -12.72 -6.03
N ALA A 221 5.17 -11.94 -5.24
CA ALA A 221 5.07 -10.50 -5.35
C ALA A 221 4.85 -9.90 -3.96
N PHE A 222 5.29 -8.66 -3.77
CA PHE A 222 5.10 -7.92 -2.53
C PHE A 222 3.90 -6.98 -2.65
N TYR A 223 3.03 -7.01 -1.65
CA TYR A 223 1.81 -6.22 -1.57
C TYR A 223 1.76 -5.46 -0.25
N ARG A 224 1.09 -4.30 -0.26
CA ARG A 224 0.89 -3.47 0.93
C ARG A 224 -0.59 -3.07 1.07
N PRO A 225 -1.09 -2.86 2.31
CA PRO A 225 -2.46 -2.40 2.52
C PRO A 225 -2.72 -1.13 1.71
N ALA A 226 -3.81 -1.12 0.96
CA ALA A 226 -4.07 -0.04 0.00
C ALA A 226 -4.28 1.32 0.70
N LEU A 227 -4.89 1.33 1.90
CA LEU A 227 -5.11 2.54 2.68
C LEU A 227 -3.81 3.11 3.27
N ASP A 228 -2.88 2.25 3.70
CA ASP A 228 -1.59 2.70 4.22
C ASP A 228 -0.77 3.43 3.14
N MET A 229 -0.81 2.92 1.91
CA MET A 229 -0.18 3.58 0.77
C MET A 229 -0.78 4.98 0.50
N GLU A 230 -2.10 5.15 0.68
CA GLU A 230 -2.73 6.48 0.56
C GLU A 230 -2.33 7.41 1.71
N LYS A 231 -2.29 6.93 2.96
CA LYS A 231 -1.84 7.69 4.13
C LYS A 231 -0.40 8.18 3.96
N GLU A 232 0.48 7.33 3.43
CA GLU A 232 1.88 7.68 3.15
C GLU A 232 2.03 8.69 2.03
N LYS A 233 1.32 8.48 0.90
CA LYS A 233 1.33 9.41 -0.22
C LYS A 233 0.96 10.83 0.23
N ARG A 234 -0.03 10.97 1.11
CA ARG A 234 -0.44 12.27 1.69
C ARG A 234 0.65 12.93 2.53
N ARG A 235 1.49 12.14 3.20
CA ARG A 235 2.60 12.62 4.04
C ARG A 235 3.92 12.72 3.27
N ASN A 236 3.90 12.48 1.96
CA ASN A 236 5.08 12.35 1.11
C ASN A 236 6.10 11.31 1.62
N LEU A 237 5.58 10.20 2.15
CA LEU A 237 6.36 9.08 2.67
C LEU A 237 6.37 7.90 1.68
N GLN A 238 7.43 7.10 1.71
CA GLN A 238 7.58 5.89 0.86
C GLN A 238 7.49 4.57 1.64
N GLY A 239 7.03 4.63 2.89
CA GLY A 239 7.03 3.47 3.78
C GLY A 239 8.45 3.03 4.14
N ILE A 240 8.82 1.80 3.77
CA ILE A 240 10.20 1.32 3.88
C ILE A 240 10.89 1.58 2.54
N GLU A 241 11.78 2.58 2.52
CA GLU A 241 12.47 3.02 1.32
C GLU A 241 13.81 2.30 1.16
N GLN A 242 14.08 1.78 -0.02
CA GLN A 242 15.38 1.20 -0.34
C GLN A 242 16.33 2.27 -0.89
N LEU A 243 17.34 2.64 -0.11
CA LEU A 243 18.31 3.68 -0.47
C LEU A 243 19.42 3.17 -1.40
N GLN A 244 19.78 1.88 -1.28
CA GLN A 244 20.76 1.24 -2.17
C GLN A 244 20.61 -0.28 -2.20
N GLY A 245 21.47 -0.94 -2.99
CA GLY A 245 21.60 -2.38 -3.04
C GLY A 245 20.81 -3.04 -4.16
N LYS A 246 20.90 -4.37 -4.22
CA LYS A 246 20.13 -5.21 -5.14
C LYS A 246 18.64 -5.23 -4.76
N GLU A 247 17.77 -5.61 -5.68
CA GLU A 247 16.37 -5.91 -5.38
C GLU A 247 16.22 -6.83 -4.15
N LEU A 248 15.21 -6.56 -3.32
CA LEU A 248 14.86 -7.37 -2.16
C LEU A 248 14.23 -8.70 -2.60
N SER A 249 14.72 -9.80 -2.04
CA SER A 249 14.08 -11.12 -2.18
C SER A 249 12.90 -11.28 -1.22
N PHE A 250 12.11 -12.35 -1.41
CA PHE A 250 11.05 -12.73 -0.48
C PHE A 250 11.58 -12.89 0.96
N ASN A 251 12.65 -13.67 1.13
CA ASN A 251 13.26 -13.90 2.43
C ASN A 251 13.86 -12.61 3.02
N ASN A 252 14.38 -11.70 2.19
CA ASN A 252 14.84 -10.40 2.70
C ASN A 252 13.67 -9.60 3.30
N LEU A 253 12.51 -9.55 2.64
CA LEU A 253 11.33 -8.85 3.15
C LEU A 253 10.81 -9.50 4.43
N LEU A 254 10.74 -10.84 4.45
CA LEU A 254 10.28 -11.63 5.59
C LEU A 254 11.17 -11.40 6.83
N ASP A 255 12.49 -11.57 6.67
CA ASP A 255 13.46 -11.35 7.75
C ASP A 255 13.54 -9.87 8.17
N THR A 256 13.36 -8.92 7.23
CA THR A 256 13.28 -7.49 7.56
C THR A 256 12.08 -7.21 8.44
N GLY A 257 10.92 -7.80 8.12
CA GLY A 257 9.72 -7.69 8.95
C GLY A 257 9.98 -8.18 10.38
N ALA A 258 10.60 -9.35 10.53
CA ALA A 258 10.98 -9.87 11.85
C ALA A 258 12.00 -8.97 12.57
N ALA A 259 13.02 -8.48 11.86
CA ALA A 259 14.07 -7.64 12.44
C ALA A 259 13.53 -6.30 12.94
N VAL A 260 12.67 -5.66 12.14
CA VAL A 260 11.99 -4.42 12.54
C VAL A 260 11.12 -4.66 13.76
N ARG A 261 10.32 -5.73 13.80
CA ARG A 261 9.44 -6.03 14.94
C ARG A 261 10.26 -6.27 16.21
N CYS A 262 11.33 -7.06 16.10
CA CYS A 262 12.22 -7.34 17.22
C CYS A 262 12.92 -6.09 17.75
N VAL A 263 13.50 -5.26 16.88
CA VAL A 263 14.21 -4.06 17.33
C VAL A 263 13.28 -3.01 17.94
N MET A 264 12.03 -2.94 17.47
CA MET A 264 11.03 -2.03 18.00
C MET A 264 10.59 -2.41 19.43
N SER A 265 10.65 -3.69 19.79
CA SER A 265 10.35 -4.18 21.14
C SER A 265 11.51 -4.03 22.13
N LEU A 266 12.70 -3.61 21.67
CA LEU A 266 13.85 -3.40 22.54
C LEU A 266 13.88 -1.98 23.13
N PRO A 267 14.34 -1.82 24.40
CA PRO A 267 14.83 -0.54 24.89
C PRO A 267 15.87 0.07 23.93
N ARG A 268 15.89 1.41 23.85
CA ARG A 268 16.82 2.15 22.99
C ARG A 268 18.01 2.69 23.80
N PRO A 269 19.22 2.78 23.20
CA PRO A 269 19.60 2.25 21.89
C PRO A 269 19.80 0.72 21.92
N GLY A 270 19.52 0.07 20.79
CA GLY A 270 19.60 -1.39 20.67
C GLY A 270 19.90 -1.84 19.24
N ALA A 271 20.26 -3.10 19.07
CA ALA A 271 20.53 -3.71 17.77
C ALA A 271 20.04 -5.16 17.74
N VAL A 272 19.47 -5.57 16.62
CA VAL A 272 19.03 -6.95 16.36
C VAL A 272 19.64 -7.45 15.06
N ILE A 273 20.03 -8.73 15.06
CA ILE A 273 20.44 -9.44 13.86
C ILE A 273 19.52 -10.66 13.70
N ILE A 274 18.75 -10.69 12.61
CA ILE A 274 17.85 -11.79 12.24
C ILE A 274 18.46 -12.61 11.11
N LYS A 275 18.22 -13.93 11.13
CA LYS A 275 18.44 -14.81 9.98
C LYS A 275 17.38 -15.91 9.97
N HIS A 276 16.71 -16.10 8.83
CA HIS A 276 15.65 -17.09 8.68
C HIS A 276 14.59 -16.99 9.79
N LEU A 277 14.04 -15.78 9.99
CA LEU A 277 13.08 -15.40 11.01
C LEU A 277 13.55 -15.49 12.47
N ASN A 278 14.78 -15.95 12.73
CA ASN A 278 15.27 -16.16 14.08
C ASN A 278 16.30 -15.09 14.48
N PRO A 279 16.25 -14.56 15.72
CA PRO A 279 17.29 -13.68 16.24
C PRO A 279 18.57 -14.48 16.50
N CYS A 280 19.62 -14.20 15.75
CA CYS A 280 20.97 -14.70 16.06
C CYS A 280 21.68 -13.83 17.11
N GLY A 281 21.19 -12.60 17.31
CA GLY A 281 21.63 -11.75 18.40
C GLY A 281 20.74 -10.52 18.57
N ALA A 282 20.53 -10.13 19.82
CA ALA A 282 19.82 -8.92 20.20
C ALA A 282 20.52 -8.31 21.42
N ALA A 283 20.76 -7.01 21.41
CA ALA A 283 21.38 -6.32 22.52
C ALA A 283 20.88 -4.89 22.66
N VAL A 284 20.91 -4.40 23.89
CA VAL A 284 20.69 -3.00 24.25
C VAL A 284 21.92 -2.50 25.00
N VAL A 285 22.14 -1.20 24.99
CA VAL A 285 23.19 -0.61 25.84
C VAL A 285 22.76 -0.73 27.30
N ALA A 286 23.64 -1.27 28.13
CA ALA A 286 23.43 -1.28 29.57
C ALA A 286 23.78 0.10 30.14
N ASP A 287 22.98 0.59 31.10
CA ASP A 287 23.32 1.75 31.94
C ASP A 287 24.80 1.61 32.37
N SER A 288 25.67 2.42 31.78
CA SER A 288 27.07 2.05 31.67
C SER A 288 27.83 2.26 32.98
N LYS A 289 28.43 1.19 33.52
CA LYS A 289 29.71 1.29 34.27
C LYS A 289 30.87 1.24 33.27
N LEU A 290 30.88 2.14 32.29
CA LEU A 290 32.07 2.40 31.50
C LEU A 290 33.07 3.11 32.42
N THR A 291 34.15 2.43 32.80
CA THR A 291 35.28 3.12 33.44
C THR A 291 35.84 4.17 32.48
N PHE A 292 36.24 5.33 33.01
CA PHE A 292 36.76 6.51 32.29
C PHE A 292 37.89 6.22 31.27
N LYS A 293 38.45 5.01 31.25
CA LYS A 293 39.46 4.56 30.28
C LYS A 293 38.88 3.94 28.99
N ASP A 294 37.61 3.52 28.99
CA ASP A 294 36.92 2.95 27.83
C ASP A 294 35.98 3.96 27.14
N ALA A 295 35.76 5.12 27.78
CA ALA A 295 34.78 6.15 27.41
C ALA A 295 35.28 7.19 26.37
N LEU A 296 36.23 6.83 25.51
CA LEU A 296 36.75 7.72 24.46
C LEU A 296 36.13 7.48 23.07
N LYS A 297 34.94 6.88 22.98
CA LYS A 297 34.24 6.70 21.69
C LYS A 297 32.73 6.91 21.79
N ASP A 298 32.22 7.70 20.85
CA ASP A 298 30.81 7.99 20.58
C ASP A 298 30.07 6.72 20.06
N THR A 299 29.76 5.73 20.92
CA THR A 299 29.41 4.37 20.43
C THR A 299 28.32 3.60 21.18
N GLU A 300 27.25 4.23 21.66
CA GLU A 300 26.17 3.46 22.29
C GLU A 300 25.52 2.47 21.30
N LEU A 301 25.17 2.92 20.10
CA LEU A 301 24.59 2.03 19.08
C LEU A 301 25.59 0.97 18.59
N ASN A 302 26.85 1.36 18.37
CA ASN A 302 27.90 0.44 17.94
C ASN A 302 28.19 -0.63 19.02
N ASP A 303 28.19 -0.28 20.30
CA ASP A 303 28.32 -1.25 21.40
C ASP A 303 27.16 -2.26 21.38
N ALA A 304 25.91 -1.79 21.25
CA ALA A 304 24.77 -2.69 21.10
C ALA A 304 24.92 -3.61 19.88
N PHE A 305 25.34 -3.08 18.72
CA PHE A 305 25.58 -3.90 17.54
C PHE A 305 26.67 -4.96 17.76
N LEU A 306 27.81 -4.57 18.32
CA LEU A 306 28.94 -5.49 18.58
C LEU A 306 28.53 -6.60 19.56
N ARG A 307 27.74 -6.29 20.59
CA ARG A 307 27.19 -7.27 21.53
C ARG A 307 26.18 -8.21 20.86
N ALA A 308 25.26 -7.67 20.06
CA ALA A 308 24.32 -8.50 19.29
C ALA A 308 25.08 -9.46 18.37
N ARG A 309 26.10 -8.97 17.65
CA ARG A 309 26.96 -9.79 16.79
C ARG A 309 27.72 -10.86 17.57
N ALA A 310 28.18 -10.55 18.78
CA ALA A 310 28.95 -11.48 19.62
C ALA A 310 28.11 -12.65 20.16
N CYS A 311 26.77 -12.57 20.12
CA CYS A 311 25.88 -13.65 20.55
C CYS A 311 26.08 -14.92 19.72
N ASP A 312 26.02 -14.81 18.39
CA ASP A 312 26.38 -15.86 17.45
C ASP A 312 26.97 -15.27 16.16
N PRO A 313 28.30 -15.03 16.13
CA PRO A 313 28.98 -14.46 14.98
C PRO A 313 28.86 -15.29 13.70
N VAL A 314 28.73 -16.61 13.82
CA VAL A 314 28.64 -17.53 12.67
C VAL A 314 27.27 -17.39 12.02
N SER A 315 26.20 -17.39 12.82
CA SER A 315 24.84 -17.19 12.31
C SER A 315 24.62 -15.76 11.81
N ALA A 316 25.23 -14.75 12.45
CA ALA A 316 25.11 -13.34 12.04
C ALA A 316 25.63 -13.06 10.61
N PHE A 317 26.50 -13.91 10.06
CA PHE A 317 26.99 -13.78 8.70
C PHE A 317 25.84 -13.88 7.68
N GLY A 318 25.64 -12.80 6.91
CA GLY A 318 24.53 -12.68 5.95
C GLY A 318 23.19 -12.41 6.61
N GLY A 319 23.17 -12.01 7.88
CA GLY A 319 21.94 -11.62 8.57
C GLY A 319 21.36 -10.29 8.09
N ILE A 320 20.17 -10.00 8.60
CA ILE A 320 19.50 -8.71 8.50
C ILE A 320 19.68 -7.97 9.82
N ILE A 321 20.26 -6.77 9.74
CA ILE A 321 20.58 -5.94 10.90
C ILE A 321 19.52 -4.85 11.00
N ALA A 322 18.91 -4.71 12.19
CA ALA A 322 17.95 -3.66 12.48
C ALA A 322 18.37 -2.83 13.70
N VAL A 323 18.23 -1.52 13.59
CA VAL A 323 18.47 -0.56 14.68
C VAL A 323 17.26 0.38 14.84
N PRO A 324 16.93 0.85 16.07
CA PRO A 324 15.71 1.61 16.34
C PRO A 324 15.92 3.14 16.24
N THR A 325 17.14 3.58 15.94
CA THR A 325 17.57 4.99 15.86
C THR A 325 18.38 5.23 14.58
N GLU A 326 18.77 6.48 14.31
CA GLU A 326 19.71 6.79 13.23
C GLU A 326 20.98 5.95 13.35
N LEU A 327 21.46 5.42 12.21
CA LEU A 327 22.69 4.66 12.13
C LEU A 327 23.88 5.60 11.86
N ASP A 328 24.79 5.67 12.83
CA ASP A 328 26.00 6.49 12.78
C ASP A 328 27.14 5.84 11.97
N GLU A 329 28.13 6.65 11.63
CA GLU A 329 29.29 6.23 10.81
C GLU A 329 30.11 5.12 11.49
N GLU A 330 30.27 5.15 12.81
CA GLU A 330 31.09 4.18 13.52
C GLU A 330 30.43 2.79 13.51
N THR A 331 29.13 2.73 13.80
CA THR A 331 28.30 1.53 13.67
C THR A 331 28.35 1.00 12.24
N ALA A 332 28.26 1.89 11.24
CA ALA A 332 28.40 1.51 9.83
C ALA A 332 29.76 0.87 9.52
N ARG A 333 30.86 1.38 10.07
CA ARG A 333 32.21 0.80 9.89
C ARG A 333 32.26 -0.61 10.45
N SER A 334 31.75 -0.85 11.66
CA SER A 334 31.68 -2.19 12.27
C SER A 334 30.82 -3.16 11.48
N ILE A 335 29.68 -2.70 10.93
CA ILE A 335 28.83 -3.51 10.05
C ILE A 335 29.58 -3.89 8.78
N ALA A 336 30.29 -2.94 8.16
CA ALA A 336 31.01 -3.14 6.89
C ALA A 336 32.18 -4.14 6.97
N GLU A 337 32.66 -4.47 8.17
CA GLU A 337 33.67 -5.52 8.39
C GLU A 337 33.16 -6.91 7.98
N ASN A 338 31.85 -7.13 8.00
CA ASN A 338 31.23 -8.44 7.74
C ASN A 338 30.25 -8.38 6.57
N PHE A 339 29.80 -9.56 6.14
CA PHE A 339 28.72 -9.66 5.17
C PHE A 339 27.37 -9.55 5.89
N ALA A 340 26.55 -8.59 5.45
CA ALA A 340 25.14 -8.47 5.81
C ALA A 340 24.31 -8.36 4.51
N GLU A 341 23.11 -8.92 4.51
CA GLU A 341 22.21 -8.85 3.37
C GLU A 341 21.44 -7.53 3.32
N VAL A 342 20.97 -7.09 4.50
CA VAL A 342 20.11 -5.91 4.68
C VAL A 342 20.50 -5.21 5.99
N VAL A 343 20.53 -3.88 5.97
CA VAL A 343 20.55 -3.03 7.17
C VAL A 343 19.32 -2.13 7.12
N VAL A 344 18.53 -2.12 8.21
CA VAL A 344 17.33 -1.30 8.34
C VAL A 344 17.42 -0.36 9.54
N ALA A 345 17.11 0.91 9.32
CA ALA A 345 17.14 1.96 10.34
C ALA A 345 16.10 3.06 10.01
N PRO A 346 15.63 3.85 11.00
CA PRO A 346 14.85 5.05 10.74
C PRO A 346 15.57 6.10 9.89
N ALA A 347 16.89 6.22 10.04
CA ALA A 347 17.74 7.16 9.31
C ALA A 347 19.19 6.65 9.26
N PHE A 348 19.99 7.26 8.38
CA PHE A 348 21.42 7.00 8.23
C PHE A 348 22.15 8.33 8.17
N SER A 349 23.22 8.47 8.96
CA SER A 349 24.12 9.62 8.85
C SER A 349 24.83 9.64 7.48
N ALA A 350 25.34 10.81 7.08
CA ALA A 350 26.10 10.94 5.83
C ALA A 350 27.32 10.01 5.80
N GLY A 351 28.07 9.93 6.91
CA GLY A 351 29.21 9.02 7.04
C GLY A 351 28.81 7.54 6.98
N ALA A 352 27.66 7.17 7.57
CA ALA A 352 27.14 5.81 7.44
C ALA A 352 26.80 5.44 5.99
N LEU A 353 26.17 6.35 5.24
CA LEU A 353 25.87 6.15 3.82
C LEU A 353 27.13 6.01 2.98
N GLU A 354 28.18 6.79 3.26
CA GLU A 354 29.46 6.70 2.56
C GLU A 354 30.12 5.33 2.80
N VAL A 355 30.22 4.91 4.07
CA VAL A 355 30.85 3.64 4.46
C VAL A 355 30.09 2.44 3.89
N LEU A 356 28.77 2.39 4.07
CA LEU A 356 27.95 1.27 3.60
C LEU A 356 27.75 1.31 2.08
N GLY A 357 27.86 2.49 1.45
CA GLY A 357 27.79 2.67 0.00
C GLY A 357 28.87 1.93 -0.77
N ALA A 358 30.02 1.67 -0.14
CA ALA A 358 31.08 0.84 -0.73
C ALA A 358 30.64 -0.63 -0.94
N LYS A 359 29.64 -1.12 -0.18
CA LYS A 359 29.08 -2.47 -0.28
C LYS A 359 27.90 -2.50 -1.25
N LYS A 360 28.16 -2.39 -2.56
CA LYS A 360 27.12 -2.25 -3.62
C LYS A 360 25.95 -3.24 -3.60
N ASN A 361 26.12 -4.43 -3.01
CA ASN A 361 25.07 -5.45 -2.92
C ASN A 361 24.21 -5.34 -1.64
N LEU A 362 24.69 -4.63 -0.61
CA LEU A 362 24.01 -4.45 0.66
C LEU A 362 22.76 -3.58 0.44
N ARG A 363 21.61 -4.05 0.92
CA ARG A 363 20.39 -3.23 0.90
C ARG A 363 20.34 -2.36 2.13
N LEU A 364 20.19 -1.06 1.95
CA LEU A 364 19.89 -0.13 3.04
C LEU A 364 18.43 0.27 2.97
N LEU A 365 17.71 0.01 4.05
CA LEU A 365 16.29 0.28 4.16
C LEU A 365 16.04 1.37 5.20
N ARG A 366 15.39 2.46 4.78
CA ARG A 366 15.01 3.58 5.63
C ARG A 366 13.54 3.48 6.03
N ILE A 367 13.27 3.55 7.33
CA ILE A 367 11.90 3.60 7.87
C ILE A 367 11.55 5.06 8.21
N GLN A 368 10.83 5.74 7.33
CA GLN A 368 10.56 7.18 7.49
C GLN A 368 9.54 7.50 8.61
N ASP A 369 8.68 6.55 8.98
CA ASP A 369 7.71 6.69 10.07
C ASP A 369 7.69 5.38 10.88
N ALA A 370 8.70 5.22 11.74
CA ALA A 370 8.80 4.03 12.60
C ALA A 370 7.67 3.97 13.64
N ALA A 371 7.18 5.13 14.09
CA ALA A 371 6.13 5.24 15.09
C ALA A 371 4.82 4.57 14.66
N ARG A 372 4.52 4.55 13.35
CA ARG A 372 3.34 3.86 12.82
C ARG A 372 3.30 2.38 13.15
N PHE A 373 4.46 1.72 13.24
CA PHE A 373 4.54 0.29 13.50
C PHE A 373 4.18 -0.06 14.95
N PHE A 374 4.02 0.94 15.82
CA PHE A 374 3.54 0.79 17.20
C PHE A 374 2.06 1.11 17.39
N LYS A 375 1.36 1.55 16.33
CA LYS A 375 -0.10 1.74 16.41
C LYS A 375 -0.79 0.38 16.29
N GLN A 376 -2.03 0.24 16.78
CA GLN A 376 -2.80 -1.01 16.71
C GLN A 376 -2.87 -1.52 15.26
N VAL A 377 -1.98 -2.44 14.92
CA VAL A 377 -1.98 -3.17 13.65
C VAL A 377 -2.57 -4.54 13.92
N GLN A 378 -3.44 -5.02 13.04
CA GLN A 378 -3.84 -6.42 13.06
C GLN A 378 -2.90 -7.25 12.17
N GLU A 379 -2.59 -8.45 12.62
CA GLU A 379 -1.82 -9.43 11.87
C GLU A 379 -2.76 -10.43 11.18
N VAL A 380 -2.43 -10.78 9.93
CA VAL A 380 -3.07 -11.86 9.19
C VAL A 380 -2.06 -13.00 9.02
N ARG A 381 -2.42 -14.20 9.48
CA ARG A 381 -1.63 -15.41 9.26
C ARG A 381 -2.41 -16.42 8.44
N SER A 382 -1.80 -16.94 7.39
CA SER A 382 -2.42 -17.98 6.58
C SER A 382 -2.30 -19.34 7.28
N ILE A 383 -3.37 -20.12 7.23
CA ILE A 383 -3.39 -21.54 7.61
C ILE A 383 -4.04 -22.35 6.48
N PRO A 384 -3.84 -23.68 6.41
CA PRO A 384 -4.65 -24.50 5.51
C PRO A 384 -6.15 -24.29 5.77
N GLY A 385 -6.88 -23.85 4.75
CA GLY A 385 -8.33 -23.62 4.83
C GLY A 385 -8.77 -22.23 5.30
N GLY A 386 -7.87 -21.29 5.61
CA GLY A 386 -8.28 -19.93 6.00
C GLY A 386 -7.17 -19.02 6.47
N VAL A 387 -7.56 -17.98 7.22
CA VAL A 387 -6.66 -17.02 7.85
C VAL A 387 -7.00 -16.83 9.33
N LEU A 388 -5.98 -16.56 10.14
CA LEU A 388 -6.10 -16.06 11.50
C LEU A 388 -5.92 -14.54 11.47
N TYR A 389 -6.77 -13.82 12.19
CA TYR A 389 -6.74 -12.37 12.28
C TYR A 389 -6.71 -11.96 13.75
N GLN A 390 -5.65 -11.27 14.16
CA GLN A 390 -5.41 -10.96 15.58
C GLN A 390 -4.80 -9.58 15.74
N ASP A 391 -4.88 -9.05 16.96
CA ASP A 391 -4.09 -7.88 17.34
C ASP A 391 -2.61 -8.24 17.38
N TYR A 392 -1.78 -7.31 16.93
CA TYR A 392 -0.34 -7.43 17.12
C TYR A 392 0.01 -7.24 18.60
N ASP A 393 0.91 -8.08 19.11
CA ASP A 393 1.37 -7.99 20.50
C ASP A 393 2.46 -6.92 20.64
N PHE A 394 2.10 -5.81 21.28
CA PHE A 394 3.03 -4.75 21.68
C PHE A 394 3.36 -4.78 23.18
N THR A 395 2.94 -5.83 23.88
CA THR A 395 3.00 -5.88 25.34
C THR A 395 4.43 -6.13 25.80
N ILE A 396 5.00 -5.11 26.44
CA ILE A 396 6.18 -5.29 27.30
C ILE A 396 5.66 -5.26 28.73
N ALA A 397 5.59 -6.43 29.37
CA ALA A 397 5.14 -6.52 30.75
C ALA A 397 6.01 -5.60 31.64
N PRO A 398 5.41 -4.58 32.30
CA PRO A 398 6.19 -3.66 33.11
C PRO A 398 6.82 -4.44 34.26
N GLN A 399 8.01 -4.02 34.68
CA GLN A 399 8.72 -4.71 35.75
C GLN A 399 7.91 -4.76 37.06
N SER A 400 7.00 -3.81 37.27
CA SER A 400 6.06 -3.82 38.40
C SER A 400 5.22 -5.09 38.50
N ASP A 401 4.98 -5.75 37.35
CA ASP A 401 4.14 -6.95 37.27
C ASP A 401 4.96 -8.23 37.45
N TRP A 402 6.30 -8.10 37.51
CA TRP A 402 7.19 -9.24 37.66
C TRP A 402 7.11 -9.79 39.09
N LYS A 403 6.87 -11.09 39.20
CA LYS A 403 6.86 -11.79 40.47
C LYS A 403 8.15 -12.57 40.68
N VAL A 404 8.90 -12.22 41.72
CA VAL A 404 10.05 -13.01 42.17
C VAL A 404 9.54 -14.28 42.86
N VAL A 405 9.86 -15.44 42.30
CA VAL A 405 9.43 -16.76 42.78
C VAL A 405 10.52 -17.51 43.55
N THR A 406 11.68 -16.88 43.75
CA THR A 406 12.83 -17.39 44.49
C THR A 406 13.03 -16.65 45.81
N GLU A 407 13.72 -17.28 46.76
CA GLU A 407 14.07 -16.61 48.03
C GLU A 407 15.04 -15.42 47.82
N LYS A 408 16.01 -15.58 46.90
CA LYS A 408 16.96 -14.53 46.56
C LYS A 408 16.30 -13.49 45.65
N GLN A 409 16.32 -12.23 46.09
CA GLN A 409 15.90 -11.10 45.27
C GLN A 409 16.98 -10.78 44.21
N PRO A 410 16.61 -10.54 42.95
CA PRO A 410 17.56 -10.16 41.92
C PRO A 410 18.03 -8.73 42.16
N ASP A 411 19.33 -8.49 42.00
CA ASP A 411 19.89 -7.15 42.00
C ASP A 411 19.68 -6.46 40.64
N ALA A 412 20.07 -5.19 40.53
CA ALA A 412 19.91 -4.41 39.30
C ALA A 412 20.69 -5.03 38.12
N GLU A 413 21.86 -5.63 38.38
CA GLU A 413 22.68 -6.30 37.36
C GLU A 413 22.00 -7.58 36.85
N THR A 414 21.28 -8.30 37.70
CA THR A 414 20.50 -9.49 37.34
C THR A 414 19.20 -9.12 36.62
N LEU A 415 18.54 -8.04 37.02
CA LEU A 415 17.29 -7.58 36.42
C LEU A 415 17.48 -7.01 35.00
N HIS A 416 18.63 -6.42 34.72
CA HIS A 416 18.89 -5.77 33.45
C HIS A 416 18.82 -6.74 32.24
N PRO A 417 19.54 -7.88 32.22
CA PRO A 417 19.40 -8.90 31.17
C PRO A 417 17.98 -9.46 31.03
N CYS A 418 17.22 -9.55 32.13
CA CYS A 418 15.82 -10.00 32.07
C CYS A 418 14.94 -9.02 31.27
N ARG A 419 15.22 -7.71 31.31
CA ARG A 419 14.48 -6.70 30.54
C ARG A 419 14.75 -6.82 29.04
N SER A 420 16.02 -6.95 28.66
CA SER A 420 16.42 -7.13 27.26
C SER A 420 16.01 -8.49 26.71
N GLY A 421 16.13 -9.54 27.52
CA GLY A 421 15.75 -10.91 27.15
C GLY A 421 14.25 -11.09 26.96
N ALA A 422 13.42 -10.46 27.82
CA ALA A 422 11.97 -10.46 27.64
C ALA A 422 11.59 -9.81 26.30
N GLY A 423 12.05 -8.57 26.01
CA GLY A 423 11.74 -7.89 24.75
C GLY A 423 12.15 -8.68 23.51
N ALA A 424 13.34 -9.29 23.53
CA ALA A 424 13.83 -10.11 22.42
C ALA A 424 13.09 -11.46 22.26
N ALA A 425 12.75 -12.13 23.36
CA ALA A 425 12.05 -13.42 23.33
C ALA A 425 10.59 -13.27 22.87
N PHE A 426 9.89 -12.24 23.35
CA PHE A 426 8.52 -11.97 22.94
C PHE A 426 8.42 -11.57 21.46
N ALA A 427 9.43 -10.86 20.93
CA ALA A 427 9.41 -10.44 19.54
C ALA A 427 10.01 -11.45 18.54
N GLY A 428 10.79 -12.44 19.02
CA GLY A 428 11.40 -13.50 18.22
C GLY A 428 10.60 -14.81 18.17
N CYS A 429 9.68 -15.05 19.10
CA CYS A 429 8.85 -16.26 19.15
C CYS A 429 7.41 -16.07 18.63
N GLY A 430 7.12 -14.91 18.04
CA GLY A 430 5.82 -14.54 17.47
C GLY A 430 5.58 -15.10 16.09
#